data_AF-A0AA46Z9B2-F1
#
_entry.id   AF-A0AA46Z9B2-F1
#
_cell.length_a   1.000
_cell.length_b   1.000
_cell.length_c   1.000
_cell.angle_alpha   90.00
_cell.angle_beta   90.00
_cell.angle_gamma   90.00
#
_symmetry.space_group_name_H-M   'P 1'
#
loop_
_entity.id
_entity.type
_entity.pdbx_description
1 polymer ?
#
loop_
_entity_poly.entity_id
_entity_poly.type
_entity_poly.pdbx_seq_one_letter_code
_entity_poly.pdbx_strand_id
1 'polypeptide(L)'
;MKKLILKNPQLSESEQKILLWSAALHDYAKPITTHEREINGEIRVVAPKHEQIGASLLFSCKKPHELTYEEWLVIIKLVGFHQQAKLLVIRNEDYRSYIRLFREVKSLDLLYYLAMADILGRECEDKQEQLDYVEFFKLNYLDYNLGGYFKDYELKQKEKVAKLIYKPSQNPEHISIRGISNIIDGNIYMIEESLSKPYAHMGYPIVDVLVGVASSGKSTYTKTVPECPVISMDNIRARFKNIDSQDVNNEVLRIALEELKDHLRSGNHVIWDATNYRYDFRSKVAELAFKYKAYVRFFVFIKDKAQLHIDNKSRKKRVIPEVIENQCSKFELPIEDEAHKVNWLHNGVLIDV
;
A
#
# COMPACT_ATOMS: atom_id res chain seq x y z
N MET A 1 11.43 16.22 -16.53
CA MET A 1 10.48 15.20 -17.05
C MET A 1 10.25 15.25 -18.57
N LYS A 2 9.65 16.30 -19.15
CA LYS A 2 9.32 16.34 -20.61
C LYS A 2 10.45 15.93 -21.56
N LYS A 3 11.68 16.42 -21.32
CA LYS A 3 12.86 16.04 -22.11
C LYS A 3 13.19 14.54 -22.04
N LEU A 4 12.96 13.89 -20.89
CA LEU A 4 13.17 12.44 -20.73
C LEU A 4 12.11 11.67 -21.50
N ILE A 5 10.85 12.08 -21.43
CA ILE A 5 9.76 11.48 -22.20
C ILE A 5 10.05 11.54 -23.70
N LEU A 6 10.45 12.72 -24.22
CA LEU A 6 10.78 12.89 -25.64
C LEU A 6 11.95 12.00 -26.11
N LYS A 7 12.88 11.67 -25.21
CA LYS A 7 14.00 10.77 -25.50
C LYS A 7 13.64 9.29 -25.41
N ASN A 8 12.44 8.95 -24.93
CA ASN A 8 11.98 7.59 -24.69
C ASN A 8 10.62 7.36 -25.37
N PRO A 9 10.58 7.28 -26.72
CA PRO A 9 9.33 7.19 -27.49
C PRO A 9 8.55 5.88 -27.25
N GLN A 10 9.16 4.89 -26.59
CA GLN A 10 8.52 3.64 -26.19
C GLN A 10 7.53 3.81 -25.02
N LEU A 11 7.57 4.92 -24.28
CA LEU A 11 6.64 5.19 -23.18
C LEU A 11 5.22 5.43 -23.72
N SER A 12 4.26 4.65 -23.24
CA SER A 12 2.85 4.81 -23.54
C SER A 12 2.29 6.15 -23.06
N GLU A 13 1.16 6.59 -23.61
CA GLU A 13 0.51 7.83 -23.19
C GLU A 13 0.18 7.83 -21.67
N SER A 14 -0.22 6.67 -21.15
CA SER A 14 -0.51 6.49 -19.72
C SER A 14 0.75 6.69 -18.86
N GLU A 15 1.87 6.06 -19.24
CA GLU A 15 3.15 6.23 -18.53
C GLU A 15 3.65 7.67 -18.58
N GLN A 16 3.46 8.36 -19.70
CA GLN A 16 3.80 9.78 -19.82
C GLN A 16 2.98 10.65 -18.85
N LYS A 17 1.65 10.40 -18.72
CA LYS A 17 0.79 11.08 -17.75
C LYS A 17 1.24 10.80 -16.32
N ILE A 18 1.49 9.53 -15.99
CA ILE A 18 1.98 9.10 -14.67
C ILE A 18 3.27 9.83 -14.32
N LEU A 19 4.24 9.87 -15.22
CA LEU A 19 5.54 10.51 -15.00
C LEU A 19 5.43 12.03 -14.85
N LEU A 20 4.61 12.69 -15.68
CA LEU A 20 4.40 14.14 -15.59
C LEU A 20 3.76 14.53 -14.25
N TRP A 21 2.72 13.81 -13.83
CA TRP A 21 2.04 14.07 -12.56
C TRP A 21 2.89 13.70 -11.35
N SER A 22 3.62 12.58 -11.40
CA SER A 22 4.55 12.20 -10.33
C SER A 22 5.65 13.24 -10.16
N ALA A 23 6.22 13.73 -11.26
CA ALA A 23 7.22 14.81 -11.21
C ALA A 23 6.66 16.10 -10.60
N ALA A 24 5.40 16.45 -10.89
CA ALA A 24 4.76 17.63 -10.33
C ALA A 24 4.42 17.48 -8.83
N LEU A 25 4.22 16.25 -8.34
CA LEU A 25 3.68 15.97 -7.00
C LEU A 25 4.67 15.31 -6.02
N HIS A 26 5.85 14.85 -6.46
CA HIS A 26 6.77 14.10 -5.59
C HIS A 26 7.16 14.83 -4.29
N ASP A 27 7.26 16.17 -4.34
CA ASP A 27 7.57 17.03 -3.21
C ASP A 27 6.32 17.66 -2.55
N TYR A 28 5.12 17.12 -2.79
CA TYR A 28 3.83 17.71 -2.36
C TYR A 28 3.77 18.06 -0.86
N ALA A 29 4.31 17.20 0.01
CA ALA A 29 4.30 17.45 1.47
C ALA A 29 5.58 18.11 2.01
N LYS A 30 6.52 18.50 1.14
CA LYS A 30 7.74 19.19 1.58
C LYS A 30 7.45 20.46 2.37
N PRO A 31 6.51 21.35 1.99
CA PRO A 31 6.25 22.58 2.75
C PRO A 31 5.84 22.35 4.21
N ILE A 32 5.12 21.26 4.51
CA ILE A 32 4.62 20.96 5.86
C ILE A 32 5.57 20.07 6.68
N THR A 33 6.59 19.48 6.05
CA THR A 33 7.57 18.59 6.70
C THR A 33 8.94 19.24 6.83
N THR A 34 9.18 20.36 6.16
CA THR A 34 10.45 21.07 6.19
C THR A 34 10.66 21.78 7.52
N HIS A 35 11.79 21.48 8.17
CA HIS A 35 12.22 22.14 9.41
C HIS A 35 13.74 22.16 9.50
N GLU A 36 14.26 23.04 10.36
CA GLU A 36 15.68 23.08 10.69
C GLU A 36 16.04 21.95 11.65
N ARG A 37 17.18 21.32 11.42
CA ARG A 37 17.73 20.27 12.26
C ARG A 37 19.24 20.39 12.31
N GLU A 38 19.81 20.28 13.51
CA GLU A 38 21.25 20.18 13.69
C GLU A 38 21.74 18.78 13.28
N ILE A 39 22.68 18.74 12.35
CA ILE A 39 23.32 17.52 11.84
C ILE A 39 24.83 17.79 11.82
N ASN A 40 25.60 17.00 12.57
CA ASN A 40 27.05 17.15 12.70
C ASN A 40 27.50 18.57 13.12
N GLY A 41 26.75 19.24 14.00
CA GLY A 41 27.06 20.59 14.47
C GLY A 41 26.64 21.73 13.52
N GLU A 42 26.04 21.40 12.37
CA GLU A 42 25.54 22.38 11.40
C GLU A 42 24.01 22.37 11.37
N ILE A 43 23.39 23.56 11.34
CA ILE A 43 21.95 23.69 11.10
C ILE A 43 21.67 23.41 9.63
N ARG A 44 20.85 22.40 9.35
CA ARG A 44 20.43 22.03 8.00
C ARG A 44 18.91 22.05 7.88
N VAL A 45 18.42 22.51 6.73
CA VAL A 45 17.00 22.47 6.38
C VAL A 45 16.68 21.09 5.81
N VAL A 46 15.83 20.33 6.48
CA VAL A 46 15.48 18.95 6.12
C VAL A 46 13.97 18.76 6.03
N ALA A 47 13.52 17.84 5.17
CA ALA A 47 12.11 17.47 5.01
C ALA A 47 11.93 15.95 5.16
N PRO A 48 12.12 15.38 6.37
CA PRO A 48 12.01 13.95 6.57
C PRO A 48 10.57 13.48 6.34
N LYS A 49 10.40 12.28 5.79
CA LYS A 49 9.11 11.61 5.55
C LYS A 49 8.14 12.33 4.60
N HIS A 50 8.60 13.34 3.86
CA HIS A 50 7.74 14.08 2.93
C HIS A 50 7.16 13.19 1.83
N GLU A 51 7.87 12.15 1.39
CA GLU A 51 7.38 11.20 0.38
C GLU A 51 6.16 10.42 0.92
N GLN A 52 6.25 9.80 2.11
CA GLN A 52 5.16 9.01 2.69
C GLN A 52 3.97 9.88 3.11
N ILE A 53 4.24 11.07 3.67
CA ILE A 53 3.18 12.02 4.06
C ILE A 53 2.50 12.57 2.79
N GLY A 54 3.27 12.87 1.75
CA GLY A 54 2.75 13.32 0.45
C GLY A 54 1.81 12.30 -0.15
N ALA A 55 2.25 11.05 -0.28
CA ALA A 55 1.42 9.96 -0.80
C ALA A 55 0.13 9.77 0.01
N SER A 56 0.22 9.80 1.34
CA SER A 56 -0.92 9.70 2.25
C SER A 56 -1.95 10.81 2.09
N LEU A 57 -1.50 12.06 1.93
CA LEU A 57 -2.38 13.21 1.72
C LEU A 57 -3.05 13.18 0.35
N LEU A 58 -2.28 12.84 -0.69
CA LEU A 58 -2.78 12.73 -2.07
C LEU A 58 -3.88 11.67 -2.21
N PHE A 59 -3.89 10.64 -1.36
CA PHE A 59 -4.91 9.58 -1.37
C PHE A 59 -6.35 10.10 -1.22
N SER A 60 -6.55 11.18 -0.45
CA SER A 60 -7.87 11.81 -0.26
C SER A 60 -8.09 13.03 -1.16
N CYS A 61 -7.10 13.40 -1.98
CA CYS A 61 -7.22 14.51 -2.93
C CYS A 61 -8.12 14.13 -4.11
N LYS A 62 -8.71 15.15 -4.74
CA LYS A 62 -9.42 14.98 -6.00
C LYS A 62 -8.40 14.63 -7.09
N LYS A 63 -8.50 13.41 -7.62
CA LYS A 63 -7.74 12.96 -8.78
C LYS A 63 -7.98 13.91 -9.98
N PRO A 64 -6.94 14.30 -10.73
CA PRO A 64 -7.09 14.95 -12.03
C PRO A 64 -8.07 14.23 -12.95
N HIS A 65 -8.83 14.99 -13.75
CA HIS A 65 -9.93 14.43 -14.54
C HIS A 65 -9.47 13.52 -15.68
N GLU A 66 -8.29 13.80 -16.23
CA GLU A 66 -7.65 13.08 -17.33
C GLU A 66 -7.02 11.75 -16.93
N LEU A 67 -6.89 11.48 -15.62
CA LEU A 67 -6.28 10.26 -15.10
C LEU A 67 -7.33 9.18 -14.80
N THR A 68 -6.96 7.91 -14.89
CA THR A 68 -7.72 6.82 -14.26
C THR A 68 -7.35 6.66 -12.78
N TYR A 69 -8.14 5.91 -12.01
CA TYR A 69 -7.76 5.62 -10.62
C TYR A 69 -6.55 4.68 -10.52
N GLU A 70 -6.32 3.83 -11.51
CA GLU A 70 -5.08 3.02 -11.64
C GLU A 70 -3.87 3.96 -11.76
N GLU A 71 -3.88 4.87 -12.73
CA GLU A 71 -2.81 5.84 -12.93
C GLU A 71 -2.59 6.70 -11.68
N TRP A 72 -3.66 7.12 -11.02
CA TRP A 72 -3.57 7.92 -9.79
C TRP A 72 -2.91 7.17 -8.64
N LEU A 73 -3.21 5.88 -8.47
CA LEU A 73 -2.58 5.06 -7.45
C LEU A 73 -1.10 4.81 -7.76
N VAL A 74 -0.74 4.58 -9.03
CA VAL A 74 0.67 4.46 -9.44
C VAL A 74 1.41 5.77 -9.15
N ILE A 75 0.82 6.94 -9.45
CA ILE A 75 1.40 8.24 -9.10
C ILE A 75 1.62 8.36 -7.59
N ILE A 76 0.60 8.06 -6.77
CA ILE A 76 0.70 8.13 -5.30
C ILE A 76 1.82 7.22 -4.79
N LYS A 77 1.94 6.00 -5.32
CA LYS A 77 3.00 5.05 -4.96
C LYS A 77 4.38 5.59 -5.38
N LEU A 78 4.53 6.11 -6.60
CA LEU A 78 5.79 6.72 -7.04
C LEU A 78 6.20 7.90 -6.15
N VAL A 79 5.27 8.79 -5.82
CA VAL A 79 5.50 9.90 -4.87
C VAL A 79 6.00 9.37 -3.52
N GLY A 80 5.37 8.32 -3.00
CA GLY A 80 5.66 7.74 -1.69
C GLY A 80 7.02 7.09 -1.52
N PHE A 81 7.68 6.74 -2.62
CA PHE A 81 8.93 5.98 -2.62
C PHE A 81 10.00 6.57 -3.57
N HIS A 82 9.84 7.81 -4.04
CA HIS A 82 10.70 8.38 -5.08
C HIS A 82 12.19 8.46 -4.70
N GLN A 83 12.53 8.57 -3.40
CA GLN A 83 13.94 8.58 -2.97
C GLN A 83 14.55 7.17 -2.90
N GLN A 84 13.74 6.10 -2.92
CA GLN A 84 14.24 4.74 -2.70
C GLN A 84 15.18 4.25 -3.80
N ALA A 85 15.04 4.72 -5.04
CA ALA A 85 15.92 4.34 -6.14
C ALA A 85 17.40 4.54 -5.79
N LYS A 86 17.74 5.73 -5.24
CA LYS A 86 19.11 6.05 -4.81
C LYS A 86 19.48 5.35 -3.51
N LEU A 87 18.54 5.32 -2.55
CA LEU A 87 18.79 4.76 -1.23
C LEU A 87 19.13 3.26 -1.29
N LEU A 88 18.52 2.50 -2.21
CA LEU A 88 18.89 1.10 -2.41
C LEU A 88 20.35 0.94 -2.83
N VAL A 89 20.83 1.78 -3.75
CA VAL A 89 22.23 1.71 -4.22
C VAL A 89 23.19 2.19 -3.14
N ILE A 90 22.91 3.32 -2.50
CA ILE A 90 23.77 3.89 -1.45
C ILE A 90 23.94 2.90 -0.28
N ARG A 91 22.89 2.15 0.05
CA ARG A 91 22.91 1.15 1.13
C ARG A 91 23.42 -0.22 0.67
N ASN A 92 23.76 -0.37 -0.61
CA ASN A 92 24.17 -1.64 -1.21
C ASN A 92 23.15 -2.76 -0.96
N GLU A 93 21.87 -2.45 -1.19
CA GLU A 93 20.74 -3.34 -0.95
C GLU A 93 20.68 -4.47 -1.99
N ASP A 94 20.17 -5.63 -1.56
CA ASP A 94 20.13 -6.84 -2.37
C ASP A 94 18.85 -7.00 -3.19
N TYR A 95 18.80 -8.07 -3.99
CA TYR A 95 17.65 -8.48 -4.80
C TYR A 95 16.29 -8.40 -4.07
N ARG A 96 16.22 -8.76 -2.78
CA ARG A 96 14.97 -8.82 -2.03
C ARG A 96 14.42 -7.42 -1.79
N SER A 97 15.27 -6.46 -1.48
CA SER A 97 14.91 -5.05 -1.34
C SER A 97 14.40 -4.46 -2.66
N TYR A 98 14.97 -4.89 -3.79
CA TYR A 98 14.46 -4.50 -5.11
C TYR A 98 13.09 -5.09 -5.44
N ILE A 99 12.83 -6.38 -5.14
CA ILE A 99 11.47 -6.96 -5.31
C ILE A 99 10.48 -6.24 -4.41
N ARG A 100 10.85 -5.97 -3.15
CA ARG A 100 10.00 -5.27 -2.19
C ARG A 100 9.58 -3.91 -2.74
N LEU A 101 10.54 -3.12 -3.23
CA LEU A 101 10.27 -1.84 -3.87
C LEU A 101 9.43 -1.99 -5.15
N PHE A 102 9.73 -2.99 -5.99
CA PHE A 102 8.99 -3.24 -7.24
C PHE A 102 7.51 -3.53 -6.97
N ARG A 103 7.22 -4.31 -5.93
CA ARG A 103 5.87 -4.59 -5.46
C ARG A 103 5.14 -3.32 -5.02
N GLU A 104 5.84 -2.41 -4.34
CA GLU A 104 5.28 -1.13 -3.88
C GLU A 104 4.96 -0.16 -5.03
N VAL A 105 5.97 0.13 -5.87
CA VAL A 105 5.86 1.18 -6.91
C VAL A 105 5.26 0.70 -8.22
N LYS A 106 5.04 -0.61 -8.37
CA LYS A 106 4.49 -1.30 -9.55
C LYS A 106 5.37 -1.27 -10.79
N SER A 107 6.23 -0.27 -10.98
CA SER A 107 7.24 -0.23 -12.04
C SER A 107 8.52 0.46 -11.57
N LEU A 108 9.64 -0.27 -11.59
CA LEU A 108 10.96 0.30 -11.30
C LEU A 108 11.44 1.22 -12.43
N ASP A 109 11.00 0.99 -13.68
CA ASP A 109 11.30 1.87 -14.82
C ASP A 109 10.70 3.27 -14.63
N LEU A 110 9.44 3.35 -14.19
CA LEU A 110 8.81 4.65 -13.92
C LEU A 110 9.45 5.37 -12.72
N LEU A 111 9.83 4.62 -11.69
CA LEU A 111 10.57 5.16 -10.55
C LEU A 111 11.95 5.69 -10.98
N TYR A 112 12.66 4.97 -11.84
CA TYR A 112 13.92 5.41 -12.44
C TYR A 112 13.76 6.74 -13.18
N TYR A 113 12.77 6.86 -14.08
CA TYR A 113 12.56 8.12 -14.81
C TYR A 113 12.19 9.30 -13.89
N LEU A 114 11.42 9.04 -12.83
CA LEU A 114 11.10 10.05 -11.83
C LEU A 114 12.37 10.52 -11.09
N ALA A 115 13.19 9.59 -10.62
CA ALA A 115 14.44 9.90 -9.93
C ALA A 115 15.44 10.65 -10.84
N MET A 116 15.55 10.26 -12.11
CA MET A 116 16.35 10.98 -13.11
C MET A 116 15.83 12.40 -13.33
N ALA A 117 14.51 12.57 -13.43
CA ALA A 117 13.91 13.89 -13.64
C ALA A 117 14.16 14.83 -12.46
N ASP A 118 14.10 14.32 -11.23
CA ASP A 118 14.36 15.05 -10.00
C ASP A 118 15.81 15.58 -9.98
N ILE A 119 16.81 14.71 -10.16
CA ILE A 119 18.22 15.12 -10.14
C ILE A 119 18.56 16.06 -11.31
N LEU A 120 18.12 15.73 -12.53
CA LEU A 120 18.41 16.57 -13.70
C LEU A 120 17.85 17.99 -13.55
N GLY A 121 16.76 18.15 -12.79
CA GLY A 121 16.14 19.44 -12.47
C GLY A 121 16.83 20.24 -11.36
N ARG A 122 17.79 19.67 -10.63
CA ARG A 122 18.50 20.34 -9.53
C ARG A 122 19.82 20.97 -10.01
N GLU A 123 20.25 22.01 -9.30
CA GLU A 123 21.61 22.56 -9.38
C GLU A 123 22.32 22.24 -8.05
N CYS A 124 23.32 21.36 -8.10
CA CYS A 124 24.11 20.95 -6.93
C CYS A 124 25.50 20.48 -7.38
N GLU A 125 26.49 20.54 -6.49
CA GLU A 125 27.88 20.16 -6.78
C GLU A 125 28.04 18.65 -7.00
N ASP A 126 27.26 17.83 -6.30
CA ASP A 126 27.26 16.37 -6.34
C ASP A 126 26.34 15.78 -7.43
N LYS A 127 25.92 16.60 -8.40
CA LYS A 127 24.89 16.19 -9.39
C LYS A 127 25.27 14.93 -10.17
N GLN A 128 26.53 14.79 -10.58
CA GLN A 128 26.97 13.61 -11.34
C GLN A 128 26.93 12.34 -10.48
N GLU A 129 27.39 12.41 -9.23
CA GLU A 129 27.34 11.29 -8.29
C GLU A 129 25.89 10.83 -8.05
N GLN A 130 24.97 11.77 -7.87
CA GLN A 130 23.54 11.48 -7.72
C GLN A 130 22.96 10.78 -8.97
N LEU A 131 23.36 11.20 -10.17
CA LEU A 131 22.96 10.54 -11.42
C LEU A 131 23.52 9.13 -11.52
N ASP A 132 24.79 8.93 -11.13
CA ASP A 132 25.44 7.63 -11.14
C ASP A 132 24.69 6.65 -10.22
N TYR A 133 24.25 7.07 -9.03
CA TYR A 133 23.41 6.23 -8.17
C TYR A 133 22.11 5.79 -8.84
N VAL A 134 21.44 6.66 -9.60
CA VAL A 134 20.19 6.30 -10.29
C VAL A 134 20.43 5.41 -11.51
N GLU A 135 21.56 5.58 -12.21
CA GLU A 135 21.96 4.67 -13.28
C GLU A 135 22.35 3.28 -12.73
N PHE A 136 23.08 3.22 -11.61
CA PHE A 136 23.34 1.94 -10.92
C PHE A 136 22.06 1.27 -10.45
N PHE A 137 21.07 2.04 -9.99
CA PHE A 137 19.77 1.50 -9.63
C PHE A 137 19.13 0.77 -10.81
N LYS A 138 19.21 1.38 -12.01
CA LYS A 138 18.73 0.77 -13.25
C LYS A 138 19.48 -0.49 -13.63
N LEU A 139 20.81 -0.47 -13.57
CA LEU A 139 21.62 -1.65 -13.83
C LEU A 139 21.24 -2.81 -12.91
N ASN A 140 21.16 -2.56 -11.60
CA ASN A 140 20.82 -3.57 -10.60
C ASN A 140 19.46 -4.22 -10.85
N TYR A 141 18.39 -3.44 -11.07
CA TYR A 141 17.07 -4.05 -11.25
C TYR A 141 16.93 -4.80 -12.59
N LEU A 142 17.68 -4.39 -13.63
CA LEU A 142 17.71 -5.11 -14.90
C LEU A 142 18.47 -6.43 -14.77
N ASP A 143 19.61 -6.45 -14.07
CA ASP A 143 20.36 -7.68 -13.76
C ASP A 143 19.51 -8.68 -12.97
N TYR A 144 18.63 -8.17 -12.11
CA TYR A 144 17.65 -8.96 -11.37
C TYR A 144 16.40 -9.36 -12.17
N ASN A 145 16.28 -8.96 -13.44
CA ASN A 145 15.11 -9.18 -14.30
C ASN A 145 13.80 -8.59 -13.74
N LEU A 146 13.87 -7.39 -13.13
CA LEU A 146 12.75 -6.68 -12.50
C LEU A 146 12.26 -5.47 -13.31
N GLY A 147 12.51 -5.44 -14.62
CA GLY A 147 11.96 -4.42 -15.53
C GLY A 147 10.47 -4.65 -15.85
N GLY A 148 9.78 -3.61 -16.29
CA GLY A 148 8.36 -3.62 -16.64
C GLY A 148 7.43 -3.38 -15.45
N TYR A 149 6.30 -4.10 -15.44
CA TYR A 149 5.28 -4.00 -14.39
C TYR A 149 5.31 -5.20 -13.44
N PHE A 150 5.06 -4.94 -12.16
CA PHE A 150 5.06 -5.96 -11.11
C PHE A 150 3.97 -7.02 -11.36
N LYS A 151 2.82 -6.63 -11.94
CA LYS A 151 1.75 -7.57 -12.28
C LYS A 151 2.21 -8.66 -13.26
N ASP A 152 3.10 -8.34 -14.20
CA ASP A 152 3.67 -9.30 -15.14
C ASP A 152 4.66 -10.24 -14.44
N TYR A 153 5.45 -9.69 -13.50
CA TYR A 153 6.32 -10.50 -12.64
C TYR A 153 5.50 -11.47 -11.78
N GLU A 154 4.46 -10.97 -11.10
CA GLU A 154 3.57 -11.78 -10.27
C GLU A 154 2.87 -12.88 -11.06
N LEU A 155 2.37 -12.55 -12.27
CA LEU A 155 1.76 -13.53 -13.17
C LEU A 155 2.73 -14.67 -13.52
N LYS A 156 3.98 -14.34 -13.90
CA LYS A 156 5.02 -15.34 -14.18
C LYS A 156 5.30 -16.22 -12.97
N GLN A 157 5.35 -15.66 -11.76
CA GLN A 157 5.55 -16.45 -10.54
C GLN A 157 4.35 -17.38 -10.27
N LYS A 158 3.12 -16.88 -10.46
CA LYS A 158 1.89 -17.67 -10.34
C LYS A 158 1.86 -18.83 -11.34
N GLU A 159 2.27 -18.60 -12.58
CA GLU A 159 2.34 -19.65 -13.62
C GLU A 159 3.33 -20.76 -13.28
N LYS A 160 4.50 -20.41 -12.72
CA LYS A 160 5.48 -21.40 -12.25
C LYS A 160 4.89 -22.30 -11.16
N VAL A 161 4.22 -21.70 -10.17
CA VAL A 161 3.52 -22.44 -9.11
C VAL A 161 2.39 -23.29 -9.69
N ALA A 162 1.56 -22.74 -10.58
CA ALA A 162 0.40 -23.41 -11.14
C ALA A 162 0.77 -24.70 -11.91
N LYS A 163 1.92 -24.71 -12.61
CA LYS A 163 2.43 -25.90 -13.32
C LYS A 163 2.80 -27.07 -12.40
N LEU A 164 3.02 -26.80 -11.11
CA LEU A 164 3.48 -27.77 -10.12
C LEU A 164 2.39 -28.13 -9.10
N ILE A 165 1.20 -27.56 -9.23
CA ILE A 165 0.04 -27.96 -8.42
C ILE A 165 -0.39 -29.37 -8.80
N TYR A 166 -0.61 -30.19 -7.77
CA TYR A 166 -1.02 -31.59 -7.93
C TYR A 166 -2.26 -31.95 -7.10
N LYS A 167 -2.71 -31.06 -6.21
CA LYS A 167 -3.96 -31.23 -5.44
C LYS A 167 -4.96 -30.10 -5.75
N PRO A 168 -6.25 -30.40 -5.95
CA PRO A 168 -7.28 -29.38 -6.17
C PRO A 168 -7.43 -28.35 -5.04
N SER A 169 -7.05 -28.70 -3.81
CA SER A 169 -7.10 -27.79 -2.66
C SER A 169 -6.02 -26.69 -2.70
N GLN A 170 -5.03 -26.80 -3.59
CA GLN A 170 -3.95 -25.81 -3.71
C GLN A 170 -4.42 -24.63 -4.54
N ASN A 171 -4.33 -23.43 -3.98
CA ASN A 171 -4.63 -22.20 -4.67
C ASN A 171 -3.32 -21.56 -5.19
N PRO A 172 -3.07 -21.52 -6.51
CA PRO A 172 -1.81 -21.01 -7.06
C PRO A 172 -1.56 -19.55 -6.73
N GLU A 173 -2.62 -18.72 -6.71
CA GLU A 173 -2.50 -17.30 -6.39
C GLU A 173 -2.13 -17.08 -4.92
N HIS A 174 -2.80 -17.79 -4.01
CA HIS A 174 -2.46 -17.72 -2.59
C HIS A 174 -1.01 -18.18 -2.32
N ILE A 175 -0.61 -19.28 -2.96
CA ILE A 175 0.73 -19.86 -2.81
C ILE A 175 1.79 -18.92 -3.38
N SER A 176 1.56 -18.34 -4.57
CA SER A 176 2.52 -17.43 -5.20
C SER A 176 2.66 -16.10 -4.44
N ILE A 177 1.56 -15.51 -3.97
CA ILE A 177 1.59 -14.26 -3.18
C ILE A 177 2.41 -14.45 -1.89
N ARG A 178 2.14 -15.53 -1.16
CA ARG A 178 2.94 -15.87 0.03
C ARG A 178 4.36 -16.25 -0.33
N GLY A 179 4.58 -16.93 -1.45
CA GLY A 179 5.89 -17.28 -1.96
C GLY A 179 6.75 -16.04 -2.21
N ILE A 180 6.21 -15.03 -2.90
CA ILE A 180 6.89 -13.74 -3.11
C ILE A 180 7.25 -13.08 -1.78
N SER A 181 6.32 -13.07 -0.81
CA SER A 181 6.61 -12.56 0.54
C SER A 181 7.73 -13.34 1.21
N ASN A 182 7.75 -14.68 1.08
CA ASN A 182 8.82 -15.52 1.62
C ASN A 182 10.17 -15.28 0.92
N ILE A 183 10.20 -14.97 -0.37
CA ILE A 183 11.44 -14.57 -1.09
C ILE A 183 11.96 -13.25 -0.51
N ILE A 184 11.07 -12.26 -0.41
CA ILE A 184 11.39 -10.93 0.12
C ILE A 184 11.92 -11.02 1.57
N ASP A 185 11.37 -11.93 2.38
CA ASP A 185 11.80 -12.15 3.77
C ASP A 185 13.01 -13.10 3.89
N GLY A 186 13.50 -13.67 2.79
CA GLY A 186 14.64 -14.60 2.78
C GLY A 186 14.34 -16.01 3.30
N ASN A 187 13.06 -16.40 3.34
CA ASN A 187 12.60 -17.71 3.79
C ASN A 187 12.62 -18.79 2.69
N ILE A 188 12.71 -18.40 1.41
CA ILE A 188 12.93 -19.23 0.22
C ILE A 188 13.69 -18.41 -0.83
N TYR A 189 14.29 -19.06 -1.82
CA TYR A 189 15.01 -18.39 -2.92
C TYR A 189 14.25 -18.45 -4.25
N MET A 190 13.53 -19.55 -4.50
CA MET A 190 12.72 -19.78 -5.70
C MET A 190 11.24 -19.90 -5.34
N ILE A 191 10.36 -19.46 -6.25
CA ILE A 191 8.92 -19.46 -5.98
C ILE A 191 8.38 -20.89 -5.81
N GLU A 192 8.96 -21.86 -6.49
CA GLU A 192 8.56 -23.27 -6.46
C GLU A 192 8.71 -23.87 -5.05
N GLU A 193 9.65 -23.38 -4.24
CA GLU A 193 9.82 -23.80 -2.84
C GLU A 193 8.60 -23.45 -1.98
N SER A 194 7.77 -22.49 -2.39
CA SER A 194 6.53 -22.13 -1.70
C SER A 194 5.55 -23.31 -1.60
N LEU A 195 5.63 -24.28 -2.52
CA LEU A 195 4.83 -25.49 -2.50
C LEU A 195 5.17 -26.41 -1.34
N SER A 196 6.37 -26.30 -0.76
CA SER A 196 6.76 -27.09 0.42
C SER A 196 6.26 -26.48 1.74
N LYS A 197 5.76 -25.24 1.72
CA LYS A 197 5.35 -24.53 2.94
C LYS A 197 3.98 -25.00 3.42
N PRO A 198 3.69 -24.97 4.73
CA PRO A 198 2.42 -25.45 5.29
C PRO A 198 1.17 -24.81 4.67
N TYR A 199 1.24 -23.51 4.33
CA TYR A 199 0.12 -22.76 3.73
C TYR A 199 -0.24 -23.23 2.31
N ALA A 200 0.61 -24.04 1.67
CA ALA A 200 0.33 -24.65 0.37
C ALA A 200 -0.45 -25.96 0.49
N HIS A 201 -0.64 -26.49 1.70
CA HIS A 201 -1.24 -27.81 1.92
C HIS A 201 -2.33 -27.84 2.98
N MET A 202 -2.34 -26.87 3.89
CA MET A 202 -3.31 -26.76 4.98
C MET A 202 -4.33 -25.66 4.69
N GLY A 203 -5.54 -25.83 5.24
CA GLY A 203 -6.51 -24.73 5.31
C GLY A 203 -5.96 -23.58 6.14
N TYR A 204 -6.43 -22.37 5.85
CA TYR A 204 -6.04 -21.15 6.54
C TYR A 204 -7.27 -20.26 6.71
N PRO A 205 -7.41 -19.58 7.87
CA PRO A 205 -8.43 -18.54 8.00
C PRO A 205 -8.11 -17.39 7.04
N ILE A 206 -9.13 -16.62 6.68
CA ILE A 206 -8.98 -15.42 5.84
C ILE A 206 -9.45 -14.23 6.64
N VAL A 207 -8.66 -13.15 6.66
CA VAL A 207 -9.03 -11.91 7.33
C VAL A 207 -9.01 -10.77 6.34
N ASP A 208 -10.17 -10.20 6.08
CA ASP A 208 -10.31 -9.01 5.24
C ASP A 208 -10.38 -7.78 6.13
N VAL A 209 -9.35 -6.93 6.06
CA VAL A 209 -9.29 -5.68 6.82
C VAL A 209 -9.72 -4.54 5.91
N LEU A 210 -10.82 -3.88 6.24
CA LEU A 210 -11.29 -2.73 5.47
C LEU A 210 -10.51 -1.48 5.89
N VAL A 211 -9.92 -0.76 4.96
CA VAL A 211 -9.09 0.43 5.22
C VAL A 211 -9.67 1.63 4.50
N GLY A 212 -9.93 2.71 5.22
CA GLY A 212 -10.41 3.95 4.61
C GLY A 212 -11.04 4.90 5.61
N VAL A 213 -11.15 6.16 5.22
CA VAL A 213 -11.78 7.22 6.02
C VAL A 213 -13.28 6.95 6.21
N ALA A 214 -13.88 7.48 7.27
CA ALA A 214 -15.32 7.47 7.47
C ALA A 214 -16.05 7.96 6.20
N SER A 215 -17.12 7.25 5.82
CA SER A 215 -17.91 7.51 4.60
C SER A 215 -17.24 7.10 3.29
N SER A 216 -16.12 6.37 3.32
CA SER A 216 -15.49 5.83 2.10
C SER A 216 -16.26 4.69 1.42
N GLY A 217 -17.22 4.04 2.11
CA GLY A 217 -18.04 2.95 1.57
C GLY A 217 -17.76 1.55 2.16
N LYS A 218 -16.86 1.43 3.15
CA LYS A 218 -16.51 0.15 3.83
C LYS A 218 -17.70 -0.70 4.25
N SER A 219 -18.58 -0.17 5.10
CA SER A 219 -19.76 -0.91 5.59
C SER A 219 -20.84 -1.13 4.52
N THR A 220 -20.72 -0.50 3.35
CA THR A 220 -21.54 -0.84 2.19
C THR A 220 -20.95 -2.07 1.48
N TYR A 221 -19.63 -2.12 1.34
CA TYR A 221 -18.92 -3.28 0.78
C TYR A 221 -19.11 -4.56 1.59
N THR A 222 -19.23 -4.48 2.92
CA THR A 222 -19.54 -5.68 3.72
C THR A 222 -20.85 -6.37 3.30
N LYS A 223 -21.80 -5.63 2.72
CA LYS A 223 -23.08 -6.18 2.25
C LYS A 223 -22.98 -6.88 0.90
N THR A 224 -21.91 -6.61 0.14
CA THR A 224 -21.67 -7.26 -1.16
C THR A 224 -20.92 -8.58 -1.01
N VAL A 225 -20.44 -8.90 0.20
CA VAL A 225 -19.76 -10.16 0.52
C VAL A 225 -20.73 -11.02 1.33
N PRO A 226 -21.58 -11.84 0.68
CA PRO A 226 -22.53 -12.70 1.37
C PRO A 226 -21.81 -13.76 2.22
N GLU A 227 -22.47 -14.18 3.31
CA GLU A 227 -22.08 -15.34 4.15
C GLU A 227 -20.75 -15.22 4.90
N CYS A 228 -20.14 -14.02 4.98
CA CYS A 228 -18.93 -13.78 5.75
C CYS A 228 -19.23 -13.02 7.06
N PRO A 229 -18.88 -13.56 8.25
CA PRO A 229 -18.97 -12.84 9.52
C PRO A 229 -18.25 -11.48 9.49
N VAL A 230 -18.88 -10.45 10.06
CA VAL A 230 -18.33 -9.09 10.11
C VAL A 230 -18.14 -8.66 11.56
N ILE A 231 -16.89 -8.42 11.95
CA ILE A 231 -16.54 -7.78 13.21
C ILE A 231 -16.54 -6.27 12.98
N SER A 232 -17.60 -5.60 13.41
CA SER A 232 -17.74 -4.14 13.26
C SER A 232 -17.49 -3.43 14.58
N MET A 233 -16.45 -2.60 14.61
CA MET A 233 -16.11 -1.80 15.78
C MET A 233 -17.25 -0.85 16.17
N ASP A 234 -17.98 -0.32 15.19
CA ASP A 234 -19.13 0.57 15.43
C ASP A 234 -20.30 -0.19 16.08
N ASN A 235 -20.55 -1.45 15.66
CA ASN A 235 -21.57 -2.30 16.28
C ASN A 235 -21.20 -2.67 17.72
N ILE A 236 -19.92 -2.96 17.99
CA ILE A 236 -19.43 -3.24 19.35
C ILE A 236 -19.54 -1.99 20.23
N ARG A 237 -19.14 -0.81 19.73
CA ARG A 237 -19.31 0.48 20.45
C ARG A 237 -20.77 0.75 20.81
N ALA A 238 -21.72 0.42 19.93
CA ALA A 238 -23.14 0.63 20.18
C ALA A 238 -23.70 -0.21 21.35
N ARG A 239 -22.97 -1.24 21.83
CA ARG A 239 -23.33 -2.02 23.02
C ARG A 239 -23.09 -1.24 24.32
N PHE A 240 -22.33 -0.14 24.29
CA PHE A 240 -21.97 0.66 25.46
C PHE A 240 -22.82 1.94 25.56
N LYS A 241 -23.22 2.31 26.79
CA LYS A 241 -24.12 3.46 27.05
C LYS A 241 -23.40 4.83 27.12
N ASN A 242 -22.11 4.87 27.46
CA ASN A 242 -21.29 6.10 27.52
C ASN A 242 -20.09 5.96 26.56
N ILE A 243 -20.07 6.77 25.51
CA ILE A 243 -19.31 6.49 24.27
C ILE A 243 -17.94 7.21 24.21
N ASP A 244 -17.69 8.19 25.08
CA ASP A 244 -16.57 9.13 24.96
C ASP A 244 -15.46 8.98 26.02
N SER A 245 -15.24 7.79 26.58
CA SER A 245 -14.01 7.53 27.36
C SER A 245 -12.98 6.76 26.53
N GLN A 246 -11.71 7.11 26.68
CA GLN A 246 -10.60 6.36 26.11
C GLN A 246 -10.62 4.88 26.55
N ASP A 247 -11.14 4.61 27.75
CA ASP A 247 -11.33 3.27 28.29
C ASP A 247 -12.33 2.45 27.49
N VAL A 248 -13.44 3.05 27.04
CA VAL A 248 -14.42 2.37 26.17
C VAL A 248 -13.82 2.01 24.82
N ASN A 249 -12.96 2.87 24.24
CA ASN A 249 -12.29 2.54 22.98
C ASN A 249 -11.33 1.35 23.12
N ASN A 250 -10.59 1.28 24.23
CA ASN A 250 -9.71 0.15 24.53
C ASN A 250 -10.52 -1.15 24.73
N GLU A 251 -11.63 -1.06 25.46
CA GLU A 251 -12.50 -2.21 25.73
C GLU A 251 -13.19 -2.73 24.45
N VAL A 252 -13.66 -1.83 23.58
CA VAL A 252 -14.22 -2.19 22.27
C VAL A 252 -13.18 -2.93 21.43
N LEU A 253 -11.94 -2.41 21.39
CA LEU A 253 -10.85 -3.08 20.67
C LEU A 253 -10.55 -4.46 21.26
N ARG A 254 -10.54 -4.58 22.59
CA ARG A 254 -10.33 -5.85 23.28
C ARG A 254 -11.40 -6.88 22.88
N ILE A 255 -12.67 -6.52 22.94
CA ILE A 255 -13.79 -7.39 22.54
C ILE A 255 -13.68 -7.78 21.08
N ALA A 256 -13.42 -6.83 20.18
CA ALA A 256 -13.27 -7.11 18.75
C ALA A 256 -12.11 -8.07 18.47
N LEU A 257 -10.97 -7.92 19.14
CA LEU A 257 -9.83 -8.81 19.00
C LEU A 257 -10.11 -10.21 19.56
N GLU A 258 -10.90 -10.35 20.63
CA GLU A 258 -11.36 -11.66 21.11
C GLU A 258 -12.32 -12.32 20.11
N GLU A 259 -13.30 -11.59 19.58
CA GLU A 259 -14.17 -12.10 18.50
C GLU A 259 -13.33 -12.57 17.29
N LEU A 260 -12.30 -11.81 16.91
CA LEU A 260 -11.37 -12.18 15.84
C LEU A 260 -10.59 -13.46 16.16
N LYS A 261 -10.09 -13.63 17.39
CA LYS A 261 -9.40 -14.87 17.79
C LYS A 261 -10.31 -16.09 17.66
N ASP A 262 -11.58 -15.98 18.02
CA ASP A 262 -12.52 -17.09 17.93
C ASP A 262 -12.78 -17.50 16.48
N HIS A 263 -12.93 -16.53 15.57
CA HIS A 263 -13.00 -16.81 14.13
C HIS A 263 -11.72 -17.45 13.59
N LEU A 264 -10.55 -16.93 13.99
CA LEU A 264 -9.25 -17.45 13.56
C LEU A 264 -9.01 -18.90 14.04
N ARG A 265 -9.35 -19.21 15.30
CA ARG A 265 -9.28 -20.58 15.86
C ARG A 265 -10.18 -21.56 15.12
N SER A 266 -11.30 -21.07 14.63
CA SER A 266 -12.30 -21.86 13.89
C SER A 266 -11.95 -22.02 12.41
N GLY A 267 -10.88 -21.36 11.92
CA GLY A 267 -10.49 -21.39 10.51
C GLY A 267 -11.40 -20.58 9.58
N ASN A 268 -12.19 -19.65 10.12
CA ASN A 268 -13.20 -18.91 9.37
C ASN A 268 -12.59 -17.85 8.45
N HIS A 269 -13.34 -17.47 7.41
CA HIS A 269 -13.19 -16.20 6.71
C HIS A 269 -13.98 -15.13 7.49
N VAL A 270 -13.34 -14.01 7.83
CA VAL A 270 -13.96 -12.91 8.59
C VAL A 270 -13.56 -11.54 8.03
N ILE A 271 -14.50 -10.60 8.05
CA ILE A 271 -14.26 -9.19 7.71
C ILE A 271 -14.12 -8.36 8.99
N TRP A 272 -13.05 -7.58 9.06
CA TRP A 272 -12.81 -6.58 10.09
C TRP A 272 -13.21 -5.19 9.57
N ASP A 273 -14.40 -4.72 9.98
CA ASP A 273 -14.94 -3.41 9.60
C ASP A 273 -14.59 -2.34 10.65
N ALA A 274 -13.55 -1.57 10.34
CA ALA A 274 -13.18 -0.35 11.03
C ALA A 274 -12.56 0.64 10.03
N THR A 275 -12.20 1.85 10.46
CA THR A 275 -11.53 2.79 9.55
C THR A 275 -10.11 2.36 9.20
N ASN A 276 -9.37 1.79 10.15
CA ASN A 276 -8.00 1.29 9.95
C ASN A 276 -7.07 2.28 9.23
N TYR A 277 -7.33 3.58 9.34
CA TYR A 277 -6.60 4.61 8.59
C TYR A 277 -5.19 4.86 9.12
N ARG A 278 -4.90 4.44 10.35
CA ARG A 278 -3.57 4.51 10.96
C ARG A 278 -2.90 3.14 11.03
N TYR A 279 -1.59 3.12 10.85
CA TYR A 279 -0.74 1.94 10.86
C TYR A 279 -0.80 1.21 12.20
N ASP A 280 -0.61 1.95 13.30
CA ASP A 280 -0.56 1.41 14.67
C ASP A 280 -1.83 0.66 15.10
N PHE A 281 -2.98 1.01 14.51
CA PHE A 281 -4.24 0.32 14.75
C PHE A 281 -4.39 -0.92 13.88
N ARG A 282 -4.16 -0.80 12.56
CA ARG A 282 -4.36 -1.90 11.62
C ARG A 282 -3.29 -2.99 11.74
N SER A 283 -2.07 -2.65 12.15
CA SER A 283 -0.99 -3.61 12.39
C SER A 283 -1.36 -4.60 13.49
N LYS A 284 -2.03 -4.17 14.57
CA LYS A 284 -2.49 -5.07 15.65
C LYS A 284 -3.41 -6.18 15.13
N VAL A 285 -4.27 -5.85 14.17
CA VAL A 285 -5.20 -6.80 13.53
C VAL A 285 -4.44 -7.75 12.62
N ALA A 286 -3.60 -7.22 11.74
CA ALA A 286 -2.81 -8.00 10.80
C ALA A 286 -1.83 -8.94 11.52
N GLU A 287 -1.07 -8.45 12.50
CA GLU A 287 -0.14 -9.22 13.32
C GLU A 287 -0.82 -10.36 14.10
N LEU A 288 -2.00 -10.09 14.68
CA LEU A 288 -2.79 -11.13 15.32
C LEU A 288 -3.17 -12.21 14.29
N ALA A 289 -3.69 -11.82 13.13
CA ALA A 289 -4.07 -12.75 12.08
C ALA A 289 -2.86 -13.56 11.55
N PHE A 290 -1.69 -12.94 11.39
CA PHE A 290 -0.45 -13.63 10.99
C PHE A 290 0.00 -14.68 12.01
N LYS A 291 -0.18 -14.44 13.33
CA LYS A 291 0.11 -15.44 14.38
C LYS A 291 -0.73 -16.70 14.21
N TYR A 292 -1.97 -16.56 13.75
CA TYR A 292 -2.88 -17.66 13.40
C TYR A 292 -2.70 -18.18 11.96
N LYS A 293 -1.62 -17.77 11.27
CA LYS A 293 -1.31 -18.14 9.89
C LYS A 293 -2.39 -17.77 8.87
N ALA A 294 -3.27 -16.84 9.22
CA ALA A 294 -4.35 -16.38 8.36
C ALA A 294 -3.84 -15.74 7.07
N TYR A 295 -4.63 -15.81 6.00
CA TYR A 295 -4.41 -15.03 4.80
C TYR A 295 -5.06 -13.65 4.96
N VAL A 296 -4.24 -12.68 5.35
CA VAL A 296 -4.64 -11.28 5.53
C VAL A 296 -4.71 -10.54 4.20
N ARG A 297 -5.85 -9.92 3.91
CA ARG A 297 -6.09 -9.05 2.75
C ARG A 297 -6.57 -7.69 3.21
N PHE A 298 -6.00 -6.63 2.66
CA PHE A 298 -6.51 -5.27 2.85
C PHE A 298 -7.45 -4.90 1.70
N PHE A 299 -8.53 -4.20 2.03
CA PHE A 299 -9.44 -3.60 1.06
C PHE A 299 -9.46 -2.09 1.32
N VAL A 300 -8.70 -1.34 0.52
CA VAL A 300 -8.41 0.08 0.73
C VAL A 300 -9.32 0.93 -0.14
N PHE A 301 -10.16 1.74 0.48
CA PHE A 301 -11.21 2.50 -0.19
C PHE A 301 -10.72 3.92 -0.52
N ILE A 302 -10.38 4.15 -1.78
CA ILE A 302 -10.01 5.47 -2.28
C ILE A 302 -11.26 6.28 -2.63
N LYS A 303 -11.37 7.46 -2.03
CA LYS A 303 -12.44 8.41 -2.27
C LYS A 303 -11.95 9.81 -1.94
N ASP A 304 -12.22 10.76 -2.84
CA ASP A 304 -11.86 12.14 -2.60
C ASP A 304 -12.66 12.73 -1.44
N LYS A 305 -12.04 13.70 -0.76
CA LYS A 305 -12.57 14.33 0.44
C LYS A 305 -13.91 15.03 0.25
N ALA A 306 -14.15 15.63 -0.93
CA ALA A 306 -15.42 16.29 -1.20
C ALA A 306 -16.55 15.25 -1.26
N GLN A 307 -16.30 14.12 -1.93
CA GLN A 307 -17.24 13.02 -2.01
C GLN A 307 -17.48 12.37 -0.65
N LEU A 308 -16.47 12.24 0.22
CA LEU A 308 -16.65 11.76 1.59
C LEU A 308 -17.66 12.61 2.37
N HIS A 309 -17.61 13.94 2.23
CA HIS A 309 -18.57 14.85 2.86
C HIS A 309 -19.96 14.78 2.25
N ILE A 310 -20.06 14.64 0.92
CA ILE A 310 -21.35 14.44 0.23
C ILE A 310 -22.01 13.16 0.73
N ASP A 311 -21.26 12.05 0.75
CA ASP A 311 -21.77 10.76 1.21
C ASP A 311 -22.12 10.79 2.69
N ASN A 312 -21.37 11.54 3.51
CA ASN A 312 -21.69 11.68 4.93
C ASN A 312 -23.06 12.35 5.16
N LYS A 313 -23.47 13.29 4.31
CA LYS A 313 -24.77 13.99 4.44
C LYS A 313 -25.96 13.05 4.25
N SER A 314 -25.82 12.00 3.43
CA SER A 314 -26.86 11.02 3.14
C SER A 314 -26.90 9.85 4.14
N ARG A 315 -25.96 9.77 5.09
CA ARG A 315 -25.94 8.71 6.12
C ARG A 315 -27.04 8.90 7.16
N LYS A 316 -27.68 7.79 7.54
CA LYS A 316 -28.61 7.72 8.68
C LYS A 316 -27.95 8.15 10.00
N LYS A 317 -26.71 7.68 10.25
CA LYS A 317 -25.87 8.12 11.36
C LYS A 317 -24.67 8.88 10.79
N ARG A 318 -24.74 10.20 10.86
CA ARG A 318 -23.71 11.11 10.36
C ARG A 318 -22.49 11.09 11.29
N VAL A 319 -21.32 11.22 10.70
CA VAL A 319 -20.09 11.51 11.42
C VAL A 319 -19.88 13.02 11.42
N ILE A 320 -19.34 13.56 12.51
CA ILE A 320 -18.99 14.98 12.59
C ILE A 320 -17.97 15.31 11.48
N PRO A 321 -18.17 16.34 10.63
CA PRO A 321 -17.29 16.63 9.50
C PRO A 321 -15.80 16.72 9.86
N GLU A 322 -15.49 17.32 11.01
CA GLU A 322 -14.13 17.47 11.55
C GLU A 322 -13.43 16.12 11.80
N VAL A 323 -14.19 15.05 12.07
CA VAL A 323 -13.64 13.70 12.21
C VAL A 323 -13.17 13.17 10.86
N ILE A 324 -13.89 13.45 9.78
CA ILE A 324 -13.47 13.09 8.40
C ILE A 324 -12.20 13.86 8.04
N GLU A 325 -12.18 15.16 8.31
CA GLU A 325 -11.00 16.03 8.13
C GLU A 325 -9.76 15.48 8.83
N ASN A 326 -9.89 15.19 10.12
CA ASN A 326 -8.82 14.64 10.95
C ASN A 326 -8.38 13.23 10.52
N GLN A 327 -9.31 12.40 10.04
CA GLN A 327 -8.96 11.07 9.51
C GLN A 327 -8.21 11.18 8.17
N CYS A 328 -8.59 12.10 7.28
CA CYS A 328 -7.86 12.35 6.04
C CYS A 328 -6.43 12.87 6.32
N SER A 329 -6.27 13.80 7.27
CA SER A 329 -4.94 14.36 7.57
C SER A 329 -3.99 13.38 8.28
N LYS A 330 -4.54 12.39 8.98
CA LYS A 330 -3.80 11.34 9.69
C LYS A 330 -3.85 9.99 8.98
N PHE A 331 -4.37 9.94 7.76
CA PHE A 331 -4.38 8.71 6.98
C PHE A 331 -2.93 8.32 6.71
N GLU A 332 -2.59 7.06 6.94
CA GLU A 332 -1.29 6.50 6.61
C GLU A 332 -1.52 5.49 5.50
N LEU A 333 -1.04 5.79 4.28
CA LEU A 333 -1.22 4.92 3.12
C LEU A 333 -0.68 3.52 3.40
N PRO A 334 -1.49 2.46 3.21
CA PRO A 334 -1.00 1.10 3.37
C PRO A 334 0.11 0.76 2.37
N ILE A 335 1.15 0.11 2.88
CA ILE A 335 2.18 -0.52 2.04
C ILE A 335 1.83 -1.99 1.80
N GLU A 336 2.36 -2.56 0.71
CA GLU A 336 2.09 -3.93 0.26
C GLU A 336 2.55 -5.00 1.26
N ASP A 337 3.51 -4.69 2.11
CA ASP A 337 4.01 -5.61 3.13
C ASP A 337 3.17 -5.65 4.42
N GLU A 338 2.18 -4.78 4.56
CA GLU A 338 1.28 -4.82 5.73
C GLU A 338 0.27 -5.98 5.67
N ALA A 339 0.09 -6.59 4.49
CA ALA A 339 -0.83 -7.69 4.23
C ALA A 339 -0.25 -8.64 3.17
N HIS A 340 -0.85 -9.81 3.00
CA HIS A 340 -0.46 -10.65 1.86
C HIS A 340 -0.97 -10.04 0.54
N LYS A 341 -2.14 -9.41 0.55
CA LYS A 341 -2.70 -8.73 -0.63
C LYS A 341 -3.34 -7.40 -0.23
N VAL A 342 -2.97 -6.32 -0.91
CA VAL A 342 -3.62 -5.02 -0.76
C VAL A 342 -4.49 -4.78 -2.00
N ASN A 343 -5.80 -4.73 -1.81
CA ASN A 343 -6.77 -4.50 -2.87
C ASN A 343 -7.24 -3.04 -2.78
N TRP A 344 -7.19 -2.32 -3.89
CA TRP A 344 -7.61 -0.92 -3.94
C TRP A 344 -9.02 -0.82 -4.55
N LEU A 345 -9.90 -0.02 -3.95
CA LEU A 345 -11.29 0.09 -4.37
C LEU A 345 -11.71 1.54 -4.54
N HIS A 346 -12.34 1.84 -5.67
CA HIS A 346 -13.08 3.08 -5.87
C HIS A 346 -14.57 2.76 -6.04
N ASN A 347 -15.42 3.38 -5.21
CA ASN A 347 -16.88 3.15 -5.22
C ASN A 347 -17.29 1.66 -5.16
N GLY A 348 -16.50 0.83 -4.45
CA GLY A 348 -16.76 -0.61 -4.30
C GLY A 348 -16.27 -1.48 -5.45
N VAL A 349 -15.66 -0.90 -6.48
CA VAL A 349 -15.07 -1.63 -7.61
C VAL A 349 -13.55 -1.71 -7.41
N LEU A 350 -12.98 -2.89 -7.66
CA LEU A 350 -11.53 -3.10 -7.63
C LEU A 350 -10.85 -2.26 -8.71
N ILE A 351 -9.75 -1.63 -8.33
CA ILE A 351 -8.84 -0.96 -9.25
C ILE A 351 -7.74 -1.97 -9.57
N ASP A 352 -7.54 -2.25 -10.84
CA ASP A 352 -6.41 -3.04 -11.33
C ASP A 352 -5.17 -2.14 -11.28
N VAL A 353 -4.14 -2.50 -10.51
CA VAL A 353 -2.94 -1.66 -10.25
C VAL A 353 -1.68 -2.49 -10.34
#